data_AF-A0AAV0ZV85-F1
#
_entry.id   AF-A0AAV0ZV85-F1
#
_cell.length_a   1.000
_cell.length_b   1.000
_cell.length_c   1.000
_cell.angle_alpha   90.00
_cell.angle_beta   90.00
_cell.angle_gamma   90.00
#
_symmetry.space_group_name_H-M   'P 1'
#
loop_
_entity.id
_entity.type
_entity.pdbx_description
1 polymer ?
#
loop_
_entity_poly.entity_id
_entity_poly.type
_entity_poly.pdbx_seq_one_letter_code
_entity_poly.pdbx_strand_id
1 'polypeptide(L)'
;MTWWEGVHESRVLVAPDPGTDGNGSGQMISLRHPKSGNATQYLFVNGMLQEFQWFKNLYGSWFLGDYTSEDGRLYLSTPVDPVFIMLPIFEEARMKKGDDLGKFRQLDEMLFIDGYPGYQQLMSLVENCMQVVCEVKEVGSLKFFRLDDTKVLRWLCYKVSQLKQTLPKLDKNYAVQSEKDTLVDAVSILGEYLNEDHWLQPLCNHLKLNILEVTGKLQANAEESKPGLYNDVFQEEQSDDKKATIVKKGRQAKKIKLETESHNIRDMFSRASRKKN
;
A
#
# COMPACT_ATOMS: atom_id res chain seq x y z
N MET A 1 4.87 -33.51 -5.75
CA MET A 1 4.05 -32.33 -6.10
C MET A 1 4.81 -31.10 -5.62
N THR A 2 5.47 -30.46 -6.57
CA THR A 2 6.55 -29.47 -6.38
C THR A 2 5.96 -28.07 -6.47
N TRP A 3 5.79 -27.40 -5.33
CA TRP A 3 5.22 -26.04 -5.21
C TRP A 3 6.22 -24.92 -5.59
N TRP A 4 7.21 -25.21 -6.44
CA TRP A 4 8.33 -24.28 -6.72
C TRP A 4 8.62 -24.07 -8.21
N GLU A 5 7.76 -24.51 -9.12
CA GLU A 5 7.87 -24.08 -10.52
C GLU A 5 7.26 -22.68 -10.67
N GLY A 6 8.10 -21.65 -10.54
CA GLY A 6 7.77 -20.29 -11.00
C GLY A 6 8.17 -19.13 -10.09
N VAL A 7 8.61 -19.37 -8.85
CA VAL A 7 9.08 -18.29 -7.96
C VAL A 7 10.58 -18.43 -7.78
N HIS A 8 11.36 -17.73 -8.60
CA HIS A 8 12.83 -17.77 -8.55
C HIS A 8 13.41 -17.11 -7.28
N GLU A 9 12.60 -16.47 -6.44
CA GLU A 9 13.08 -15.66 -5.32
C GLU A 9 12.22 -15.82 -4.06
N SER A 10 12.82 -16.32 -2.97
CA SER A 10 12.15 -16.46 -1.69
C SER A 10 12.02 -15.11 -0.98
N ARG A 11 10.82 -14.82 -0.45
CA ARG A 11 10.50 -13.56 0.23
C ARG A 11 10.00 -13.80 1.65
N VAL A 12 10.30 -12.85 2.54
CA VAL A 12 9.89 -12.90 3.95
C VAL A 12 8.67 -12.03 4.15
N LEU A 13 7.57 -12.64 4.61
CA LEU A 13 6.31 -11.97 4.91
C LEU A 13 5.96 -12.15 6.39
N VAL A 14 5.64 -11.05 7.07
CA VAL A 14 4.97 -11.05 8.37
C VAL A 14 3.50 -10.79 8.13
N ALA A 15 2.65 -11.76 8.45
CA ALA A 15 1.21 -11.66 8.31
C ALA A 15 0.49 -12.05 9.61
N PRO A 16 -0.75 -11.57 9.85
CA PRO A 16 -1.56 -12.03 10.95
C PRO A 16 -1.77 -13.55 10.86
N ASP A 17 -1.76 -14.23 12.01
CA ASP A 17 -2.04 -15.67 12.08
C ASP A 17 -3.47 -15.93 11.53
N PRO A 18 -3.62 -16.69 10.43
CA PRO A 18 -4.92 -16.97 9.83
C PRO A 18 -5.80 -17.89 10.71
N GLY A 19 -5.28 -18.46 11.80
CA GLY A 19 -6.02 -19.37 12.67
C GLY A 19 -6.02 -20.82 12.16
N THR A 20 -6.57 -21.73 12.97
CA THR A 20 -6.52 -23.20 12.73
C THR A 20 -7.72 -23.75 11.94
N ASP A 21 -8.71 -22.92 11.65
CA ASP A 21 -9.94 -23.34 10.98
C ASP A 21 -9.77 -23.38 9.45
N GLY A 22 -9.18 -24.48 8.97
CA GLY A 22 -9.46 -25.08 7.67
C GLY A 22 -8.94 -24.35 6.43
N ASN A 23 -7.91 -24.93 5.80
CA ASN A 23 -7.60 -24.76 4.38
C ASN A 23 -7.37 -23.31 3.89
N GLY A 24 -6.88 -22.42 4.76
CA GLY A 24 -6.68 -20.98 4.56
C GLY A 24 -5.64 -20.59 3.51
N SER A 25 -5.84 -21.01 2.26
CA SER A 25 -5.08 -20.49 1.12
C SER A 25 -5.52 -19.05 0.89
N GLY A 26 -4.74 -18.11 1.43
CA GLY A 26 -4.90 -16.71 1.08
C GLY A 26 -4.78 -16.51 -0.42
N GLN A 27 -5.71 -15.74 -0.99
CA GLN A 27 -5.69 -15.42 -2.39
C GLN A 27 -5.05 -14.05 -2.59
N MET A 28 -4.00 -14.00 -3.41
CA MET A 28 -3.47 -12.73 -3.85
C MET A 28 -4.35 -12.20 -4.98
N ILE A 29 -4.86 -10.98 -4.81
CA ILE A 29 -5.76 -10.31 -5.75
C ILE A 29 -5.17 -8.98 -6.18
N SER A 30 -5.30 -8.66 -7.47
CA SER A 30 -4.91 -7.35 -8.01
C SER A 30 -6.12 -6.43 -7.99
N LEU A 31 -5.99 -5.27 -7.35
CA LEU A 31 -6.98 -4.20 -7.29
C LEU A 31 -6.33 -2.87 -7.66
N ARG A 32 -7.11 -1.79 -7.79
CA ARG A 32 -6.58 -0.44 -7.99
C ARG A 32 -6.26 0.19 -6.64
N HIS A 33 -5.09 0.80 -6.52
CA HIS A 33 -4.74 1.63 -5.37
C HIS A 33 -5.74 2.80 -5.27
N PRO A 34 -6.31 3.09 -4.08
CA PRO A 34 -7.44 4.00 -3.98
C PRO A 34 -7.12 5.46 -4.30
N LYS A 35 -5.87 5.87 -4.07
CA LYS A 35 -5.37 7.21 -4.44
C LYS A 35 -4.85 7.33 -5.89
N SER A 36 -3.93 6.46 -6.30
CA SER A 36 -3.25 6.58 -7.60
C SER A 36 -3.96 5.85 -8.75
N GLY A 37 -4.84 4.89 -8.45
CA GLY A 37 -5.50 4.05 -9.46
C GLY A 37 -4.60 2.96 -10.06
N ASN A 38 -3.31 2.89 -9.68
CA ASN A 38 -2.36 1.90 -10.18
C ASN A 38 -2.72 0.48 -9.71
N ALA A 39 -2.31 -0.53 -10.46
CA ALA A 39 -2.47 -1.92 -10.04
C ALA A 39 -1.67 -2.19 -8.76
N THR A 40 -2.30 -2.76 -7.74
CA THR A 40 -1.69 -3.09 -6.45
C THR A 40 -2.18 -4.45 -5.99
N GLN A 41 -1.26 -5.24 -5.43
CA GLN A 41 -1.57 -6.56 -4.90
C GLN A 41 -2.10 -6.45 -3.48
N TYR A 42 -3.13 -7.21 -3.19
CA TYR A 42 -3.72 -7.37 -1.87
C TYR A 42 -3.84 -8.85 -1.55
N LEU A 43 -3.86 -9.17 -0.26
CA LEU A 43 -4.09 -10.52 0.24
C LEU A 43 -5.51 -10.60 0.79
N PHE A 44 -6.31 -11.50 0.22
CA PHE A 44 -7.63 -11.81 0.73
C PHE A 44 -7.61 -13.16 1.45
N VAL A 45 -7.79 -13.14 2.77
CA VAL A 45 -7.73 -14.31 3.64
C VAL A 45 -8.89 -14.24 4.63
N ASN A 46 -9.68 -15.32 4.73
CA ASN A 46 -10.74 -15.48 5.73
C ASN A 46 -11.73 -14.29 5.78
N GLY A 47 -12.09 -13.74 4.62
CA GLY A 47 -13.01 -12.60 4.54
C GLY A 47 -12.40 -11.24 4.91
N MET A 48 -11.11 -11.19 5.22
CA MET A 48 -10.37 -9.95 5.49
C MET A 48 -9.47 -9.59 4.32
N LEU A 49 -9.53 -8.32 3.93
CA LEU A 49 -8.61 -7.74 2.95
C LEU A 49 -7.39 -7.19 3.68
N GLN A 50 -6.20 -7.54 3.20
CA GLN A 50 -4.93 -7.08 3.74
C GLN A 50 -4.10 -6.46 2.62
N GLU A 51 -3.42 -5.37 2.93
CA GLU A 51 -2.48 -4.70 2.04
C GLU A 51 -1.05 -5.13 2.34
N PHE A 52 -0.20 -5.08 1.32
CA PHE A 52 1.22 -5.33 1.48
C PHE A 52 1.98 -4.02 1.62
N GLN A 53 2.75 -3.93 2.70
CA GLN A 53 3.78 -2.93 2.87
C GLN A 53 5.13 -3.63 2.85
N TRP A 54 6.17 -2.94 2.38
CA TRP A 54 7.51 -3.51 2.45
C TRP A 54 8.56 -2.50 2.85
N PHE A 55 9.59 -3.02 3.50
CA PHE A 55 10.75 -2.28 3.94
C PHE A 55 12.01 -2.99 3.47
N LYS A 56 13.00 -2.22 3.00
CA LYS A 56 14.32 -2.72 2.60
C LYS A 56 15.39 -1.87 3.24
N ASN A 57 16.27 -2.50 4.02
CA ASN A 57 17.48 -1.84 4.47
C ASN A 57 18.55 -1.88 3.36
N LEU A 58 19.41 -0.86 3.30
CA LEU A 58 20.53 -0.85 2.36
C LEU A 58 21.45 -2.04 2.65
N TYR A 59 21.79 -2.79 1.60
CA TYR A 59 22.65 -3.97 1.68
C TYR A 59 22.13 -5.08 2.61
N GLY A 60 20.80 -5.20 2.77
CA GLY A 60 20.17 -6.29 3.52
C GLY A 60 20.10 -7.60 2.72
N SER A 61 20.23 -8.73 3.42
CA SER A 61 19.94 -10.08 2.89
C SER A 61 19.38 -10.94 4.03
N TRP A 62 18.67 -12.01 3.69
CA TRP A 62 18.10 -12.96 4.66
C TRP A 62 18.80 -14.30 4.61
N PHE A 63 19.09 -14.88 5.78
CA PHE A 63 19.41 -16.30 5.91
C PHE A 63 18.13 -17.06 6.25
N LEU A 64 17.70 -17.94 5.33
CA LEU A 64 16.47 -18.71 5.41
C LEU A 64 16.82 -20.21 5.49
N GLY A 65 17.10 -20.67 6.71
CA GLY A 65 17.65 -22.02 6.91
C GLY A 65 18.99 -22.17 6.19
N ASP A 66 19.05 -23.07 5.21
CA ASP A 66 20.25 -23.36 4.42
C ASP A 66 20.41 -22.47 3.16
N TYR A 67 19.48 -21.55 2.93
CA TYR A 67 19.47 -20.66 1.77
C TYR A 67 19.73 -19.20 2.17
N THR A 68 20.26 -18.42 1.23
CA THR A 68 20.37 -16.96 1.36
C THR A 68 19.46 -16.30 0.33
N SER A 69 18.66 -15.33 0.77
CA SER A 69 17.87 -14.46 -0.12
C SER A 69 18.54 -13.09 -0.23
N GLU A 70 18.94 -12.72 -1.44
CA GLU A 70 19.67 -11.49 -1.74
C GLU A 70 18.77 -10.24 -1.69
N ASP A 71 17.45 -10.38 -1.82
CA ASP A 71 16.53 -9.24 -1.88
C ASP A 71 16.51 -8.46 -0.56
N GLY A 72 16.59 -9.14 0.59
CA GLY A 72 16.64 -8.49 1.91
C GLY A 72 15.40 -7.66 2.28
N ARG A 73 14.33 -7.69 1.48
CA ARG A 73 13.07 -7.02 1.79
C ARG A 73 12.32 -7.78 2.88
N LEU A 74 11.67 -7.03 3.76
CA LEU A 74 10.67 -7.51 4.69
C LEU A 74 9.31 -7.04 4.21
N TYR A 75 8.41 -7.98 3.93
CA TYR A 75 7.02 -7.70 3.62
C TYR A 75 6.19 -7.80 4.90
N LEU A 76 5.22 -6.91 5.01
CA LEU A 76 4.22 -6.86 6.06
C LEU A 76 2.84 -6.96 5.39
N SER A 77 1.97 -7.80 5.91
CA SER A 77 0.55 -7.84 5.54
C SER A 77 -0.25 -7.21 6.68
N THR A 78 -0.97 -6.13 6.39
CA THR A 78 -1.78 -5.42 7.39
C THR A 78 -3.23 -5.35 6.95
N PRO A 79 -4.21 -5.58 7.84
CA PRO A 79 -5.62 -5.41 7.49
C PRO A 79 -5.91 -3.99 7.00
N VAL A 80 -6.62 -3.87 5.88
CA VAL A 80 -7.05 -2.60 5.30
C VAL A 80 -8.56 -2.49 5.34
N ASP A 81 -9.08 -1.29 5.63
CA ASP A 81 -10.54 -1.07 5.57
C ASP A 81 -10.99 -1.06 4.10
N PRO A 82 -11.86 -2.01 3.68
CA PRO A 82 -12.29 -2.13 2.29
C PRO A 82 -12.98 -0.88 1.75
N VAL A 83 -13.58 -0.04 2.62
CA VAL A 83 -14.24 1.20 2.19
C VAL A 83 -13.26 2.10 1.44
N PHE A 84 -11.99 2.23 1.88
CA PHE A 84 -11.00 3.04 1.15
C PHE A 84 -10.79 2.54 -0.28
N ILE A 85 -10.69 1.23 -0.47
CA ILE A 85 -10.49 0.60 -1.79
C ILE A 85 -11.71 0.77 -2.69
N MET A 86 -12.91 0.78 -2.10
CA MET A 86 -14.17 0.87 -2.85
C MET A 86 -14.63 2.31 -3.14
N LEU A 87 -14.18 3.30 -2.38
CA LEU A 87 -14.54 4.71 -2.58
C LEU A 87 -14.37 5.19 -4.03
N PRO A 88 -13.20 5.05 -4.70
CA PRO A 88 -13.04 5.52 -6.07
C PRO A 88 -13.93 4.76 -7.06
N ILE A 89 -14.16 3.47 -6.82
CA ILE A 89 -15.02 2.63 -7.67
C ILE A 89 -16.47 3.11 -7.59
N PHE A 90 -16.96 3.38 -6.38
CA PHE A 90 -18.32 3.85 -6.15
C PHE A 90 -18.51 5.29 -6.64
N GLU A 91 -17.47 6.13 -6.56
CA GLU A 91 -17.48 7.47 -7.11
C GLU A 91 -17.62 7.45 -8.64
N GLU A 92 -16.81 6.64 -9.33
CA GLU A 92 -16.90 6.46 -10.78
C GLU A 92 -18.26 5.87 -11.18
N ALA A 93 -18.70 4.81 -10.48
CA ALA A 93 -19.91 4.09 -10.83
C ALA A 93 -21.21 4.86 -10.55
N ARG A 94 -21.18 5.86 -9.67
CA ARG A 94 -22.29 6.80 -9.41
C ARG A 94 -22.62 7.68 -10.61
N MET A 95 -21.71 7.83 -11.58
CA MET A 95 -21.92 8.59 -12.82
C MET A 95 -22.39 10.03 -12.56
N LYS A 96 -21.85 10.65 -11.51
CA LYS A 96 -22.16 12.03 -11.09
C LYS A 96 -21.78 13.02 -12.21
N LYS A 97 -22.69 13.94 -12.54
CA LYS A 97 -22.47 15.01 -13.52
C LYS A 97 -22.90 16.35 -12.91
N GLY A 98 -21.95 17.28 -12.75
CA GLY A 98 -22.21 18.56 -12.11
C GLY A 98 -22.76 18.38 -10.69
N ASP A 99 -23.87 19.05 -10.39
CA ASP A 99 -24.51 19.05 -9.07
C ASP A 99 -25.49 17.88 -8.83
N ASP A 100 -25.60 16.93 -9.77
CA ASP A 100 -26.42 15.73 -9.54
C ASP A 100 -25.83 14.87 -8.41
N LEU A 101 -26.69 14.24 -7.62
CA LEU A 101 -26.31 13.26 -6.62
C LEU A 101 -25.91 11.92 -7.25
N GLY A 102 -26.09 11.76 -8.57
CA GLY A 102 -25.77 10.58 -9.33
C GLY A 102 -26.79 9.45 -9.17
N LYS A 103 -26.47 8.29 -9.75
CA LYS A 103 -27.42 7.20 -9.96
C LYS A 103 -27.24 6.05 -8.97
N PHE A 104 -28.36 5.42 -8.65
CA PHE A 104 -28.41 4.14 -7.94
C PHE A 104 -28.03 3.02 -8.90
N ARG A 105 -27.06 2.19 -8.52
CA ARG A 105 -26.51 1.10 -9.34
C ARG A 105 -26.41 -0.18 -8.53
N GLN A 106 -26.44 -1.33 -9.20
CA GLN A 106 -26.32 -2.62 -8.55
C GLN A 106 -24.86 -2.96 -8.28
N LEU A 107 -24.60 -3.69 -7.20
CA LEU A 107 -23.24 -4.02 -6.80
C LEU A 107 -22.50 -4.82 -7.88
N ASP A 108 -23.17 -5.77 -8.52
CA ASP A 108 -22.64 -6.60 -9.60
C ASP A 108 -22.11 -5.77 -10.78
N GLU A 109 -22.85 -4.71 -11.15
CA GLU A 109 -22.45 -3.79 -12.22
C GLU A 109 -21.29 -2.87 -11.79
N MET A 110 -21.28 -2.45 -10.52
CA MET A 110 -20.25 -1.55 -9.99
C MET A 110 -18.89 -2.24 -9.82
N LEU A 111 -18.90 -3.54 -9.47
CA LEU A 111 -17.69 -4.33 -9.24
C LEU A 111 -17.15 -5.02 -10.50
N PHE A 112 -17.85 -4.89 -11.63
CA PHE A 112 -17.37 -5.37 -12.92
C PHE A 112 -16.37 -4.36 -13.51
N ILE A 113 -15.09 -4.55 -13.20
CA ILE A 113 -14.01 -3.66 -13.66
C ILE A 113 -13.09 -4.41 -14.61
N ASP A 114 -12.97 -3.91 -15.84
CA ASP A 114 -12.09 -4.47 -16.86
C ASP A 114 -10.64 -4.54 -16.36
N GLY A 115 -10.03 -5.73 -16.46
CA GLY A 115 -8.67 -6.00 -16.02
C GLY A 115 -8.50 -6.30 -14.53
N TYR A 116 -9.55 -6.20 -13.72
CA TYR A 116 -9.49 -6.41 -12.26
C TYR A 116 -10.60 -7.35 -11.76
N PRO A 117 -10.50 -8.67 -12.00
CA PRO A 117 -11.51 -9.63 -11.53
C PRO A 117 -11.56 -9.78 -9.99
N GLY A 118 -10.54 -9.28 -9.28
CA GLY A 118 -10.47 -9.32 -7.81
C GLY A 118 -11.64 -8.62 -7.12
N TYR A 119 -12.25 -7.61 -7.74
CA TYR A 119 -13.39 -6.89 -7.16
C TYR A 119 -14.62 -7.78 -6.97
N GLN A 120 -14.86 -8.73 -7.88
CA GLN A 120 -16.00 -9.65 -7.78
C GLN A 120 -15.89 -10.59 -6.57
N GLN A 121 -14.67 -10.95 -6.17
CA GLN A 121 -14.41 -11.81 -5.02
C GLN A 121 -14.75 -11.10 -3.70
N LEU A 122 -14.74 -9.76 -3.69
CA LEU A 122 -15.03 -8.95 -2.52
C LEU A 122 -16.52 -8.63 -2.36
N MET A 123 -17.40 -9.10 -3.24
CA MET A 123 -18.81 -8.71 -3.28
C MET A 123 -19.53 -8.83 -1.92
N SER A 124 -19.37 -9.96 -1.21
CA SER A 124 -19.98 -10.17 0.10
C SER A 124 -19.44 -9.23 1.19
N LEU A 125 -18.16 -8.88 1.11
CA LEU A 125 -17.51 -7.94 2.02
C LEU A 125 -18.02 -6.51 1.77
N VAL A 126 -18.07 -6.14 0.48
CA VAL A 126 -18.47 -4.81 0.02
C VAL A 126 -19.93 -4.52 0.35
N GLU A 127 -20.82 -5.50 0.19
CA GLU A 127 -22.25 -5.34 0.51
C GLU A 127 -22.46 -4.91 1.97
N ASN A 128 -21.64 -5.39 2.89
CA ASN A 128 -21.73 -5.05 4.31
C ASN A 128 -21.05 -3.72 4.63
N CYS A 129 -19.83 -3.49 4.13
CA CYS A 129 -19.07 -2.29 4.52
C CYS A 129 -19.59 -1.01 3.86
N MET A 130 -20.11 -1.08 2.63
CA MET A 130 -20.52 0.12 1.88
C MET A 130 -21.83 0.73 2.36
N GLN A 131 -22.63 0.04 3.17
CA GLN A 131 -23.85 0.61 3.77
C GLN A 131 -23.57 1.83 4.66
N VAL A 132 -22.33 1.93 5.19
CA VAL A 132 -21.91 3.04 6.06
C VAL A 132 -21.77 4.34 5.27
N VAL A 133 -21.32 4.26 4.03
CA VAL A 133 -21.00 5.43 3.17
C VAL A 133 -21.98 5.63 2.02
N CYS A 134 -22.82 4.65 1.72
CA CYS A 134 -23.81 4.71 0.66
C CYS A 134 -25.24 4.87 1.20
N GLU A 135 -26.10 5.44 0.36
CA GLU A 135 -27.55 5.21 0.43
C GLU A 135 -27.87 3.88 -0.26
N VAL A 136 -28.69 3.07 0.40
CA VAL A 136 -29.12 1.77 -0.12
C VAL A 136 -30.62 1.81 -0.33
N LYS A 137 -31.06 1.41 -1.52
CA LYS A 137 -32.46 1.19 -1.85
C LYS A 137 -32.66 -0.26 -2.22
N GLU A 138 -33.70 -0.86 -1.66
CA GLU A 138 -34.05 -2.25 -1.93
C GLU A 138 -35.34 -2.31 -2.74
N VAL A 139 -35.31 -3.03 -3.86
CA VAL A 139 -36.47 -3.25 -4.72
C VAL A 139 -36.55 -4.74 -5.00
N GLY A 140 -37.50 -5.42 -4.37
CA GLY A 140 -37.58 -6.88 -4.40
C GLY A 140 -36.40 -7.51 -3.66
N SER A 141 -35.66 -8.39 -4.32
CA SER A 141 -34.44 -9.02 -3.78
C SER A 141 -33.15 -8.30 -4.19
N LEU A 142 -33.25 -7.16 -4.89
CA LEU A 142 -32.11 -6.43 -5.44
C LEU A 142 -31.83 -5.17 -4.61
N LYS A 143 -30.55 -4.98 -4.27
CA LYS A 143 -30.07 -3.79 -3.58
C LYS A 143 -29.34 -2.89 -4.57
N PHE A 144 -29.67 -1.61 -4.49
CA PHE A 144 -29.04 -0.56 -5.28
C PHE A 144 -28.32 0.40 -4.35
N PHE A 145 -27.09 0.73 -4.70
CA PHE A 145 -26.22 1.58 -3.93
C PHE A 145 -26.00 2.91 -4.65
N ARG A 146 -25.90 3.99 -3.88
CA ARG A 146 -25.45 5.29 -4.34
C ARG A 146 -24.55 5.91 -3.28
N LEU A 147 -23.36 6.37 -3.67
CA LEU A 147 -22.44 7.03 -2.75
C LEU A 147 -23.01 8.36 -2.25
N ASP A 148 -22.90 8.61 -0.94
CA ASP A 148 -23.39 9.83 -0.29
C ASP A 148 -22.21 10.62 0.29
N ASP A 149 -22.01 11.84 -0.21
CA ASP A 149 -20.86 12.68 0.15
C ASP A 149 -20.88 13.05 1.64
N THR A 150 -22.06 13.24 2.23
CA THR A 150 -22.22 13.58 3.65
C THR A 150 -21.87 12.40 4.54
N LYS A 151 -22.31 11.18 4.17
CA LYS A 151 -21.95 9.95 4.88
C LYS A 151 -20.47 9.64 4.79
N VAL A 152 -19.87 9.80 3.59
CA VAL A 152 -18.42 9.63 3.40
C VAL A 152 -17.65 10.59 4.30
N LEU A 153 -18.00 11.89 4.30
CA LEU A 153 -17.33 12.87 5.15
C LEU A 153 -17.46 12.55 6.64
N ARG A 154 -18.64 12.13 7.10
CA ARG A 154 -18.86 11.72 8.49
C ARG A 154 -18.02 10.49 8.86
N TRP A 155 -17.95 9.52 7.96
CA TRP A 155 -17.11 8.33 8.14
C TRP A 155 -15.62 8.69 8.19
N LEU A 156 -15.14 9.58 7.30
CA LEU A 156 -13.77 10.08 7.32
C LEU A 156 -13.43 10.80 8.63
N CYS A 157 -14.32 11.67 9.12
CA CYS A 157 -14.13 12.36 10.40
C CYS A 157 -14.04 11.37 11.57
N TYR A 158 -14.84 10.30 11.53
CA TYR A 158 -14.76 9.22 12.52
C TYR A 158 -13.40 8.50 12.47
N LYS A 159 -12.89 8.18 11.27
CA LYS A 159 -11.55 7.58 11.09
C LYS A 159 -10.44 8.49 11.62
N VAL A 160 -10.49 9.79 11.31
CA VAL A 160 -9.54 10.77 11.87
C VAL A 160 -9.61 10.79 13.40
N SER A 161 -10.80 10.76 13.99
CA SER A 161 -10.97 10.72 15.45
C SER A 161 -10.37 9.44 16.07
N GLN A 162 -10.54 8.28 15.43
CA GLN A 162 -9.93 7.03 15.87
C GLN A 162 -8.39 7.10 15.81
N LEU A 163 -7.83 7.65 14.74
CA LEU A 163 -6.38 7.83 14.61
C LEU A 163 -5.84 8.80 15.66
N LYS A 164 -6.50 9.93 15.89
CA LYS A 164 -6.13 10.91 16.94
C LYS A 164 -6.04 10.26 18.33
N GLN A 165 -6.90 9.28 18.63
CA GLN A 165 -6.88 8.56 19.91
C GLN A 165 -5.85 7.43 19.98
N THR A 166 -5.43 6.91 18.83
CA THR A 166 -4.55 5.73 18.73
C THR A 166 -3.09 6.13 18.62
N LEU A 167 -2.76 7.17 17.84
CA LEU A 167 -1.38 7.63 17.64
C LEU A 167 -0.61 7.88 18.95
N PRO A 168 -1.16 8.58 19.95
CA PRO A 168 -0.44 8.83 21.21
C PRO A 168 -0.13 7.56 22.02
N LYS A 169 -0.82 6.45 21.73
CA LYS A 169 -0.62 5.15 22.41
C LYS A 169 0.44 4.30 21.73
N LEU A 170 0.77 4.57 20.46
CA LEU A 170 1.68 3.77 19.65
C LEU A 170 3.15 4.17 19.86
N ASP A 171 3.43 5.48 19.97
CA ASP A 171 4.79 5.98 20.21
C ASP A 171 4.77 7.14 21.21
N LYS A 172 5.80 7.18 22.06
CA LYS A 172 6.08 8.29 22.98
C LYS A 172 6.31 9.60 22.23
N ASN A 173 6.80 9.55 20.99
CA ASN A 173 6.99 10.72 20.14
C ASN A 173 5.65 11.41 19.81
N TYR A 174 4.58 10.63 19.58
CA TYR A 174 3.24 11.18 19.32
C TYR A 174 2.58 11.75 20.58
N ALA A 175 2.95 11.27 21.78
CA ALA A 175 2.36 11.74 23.03
C ALA A 175 2.75 13.17 23.43
N VAL A 176 3.82 13.73 22.83
CA VAL A 176 4.34 15.07 23.13
C VAL A 176 3.81 16.14 22.16
N GLN A 177 3.19 15.73 21.05
CA GLN A 177 2.72 16.64 20.01
C GLN A 177 1.50 17.47 20.46
N SER A 178 1.30 18.64 19.83
CA SER A 178 0.08 19.41 20.02
C SER A 178 -1.11 18.69 19.39
N GLU A 179 -2.33 18.94 19.90
CA GLU A 179 -3.54 18.35 19.32
C GLU A 179 -3.73 18.69 17.84
N LYS A 180 -3.21 19.85 17.39
CA LYS A 180 -3.27 20.26 15.99
C LYS A 180 -2.33 19.41 15.14
N ASP A 181 -1.10 19.18 15.61
CA ASP A 181 -0.10 18.40 14.86
C ASP A 181 -0.52 16.94 14.74
N THR A 182 -1.04 16.33 15.82
CA THR A 182 -1.58 14.97 15.76
C THR A 182 -2.78 14.88 14.80
N LEU A 183 -3.58 15.94 14.68
CA LEU A 183 -4.67 15.98 13.71
C LEU A 183 -4.14 16.07 12.26
N VAL A 184 -3.10 16.87 12.02
CA VAL A 184 -2.43 16.96 10.72
C VAL A 184 -1.83 15.60 10.33
N ASP A 185 -1.13 14.95 11.25
CA ASP A 185 -0.55 13.61 11.04
C ASP A 185 -1.64 12.58 10.73
N ALA A 186 -2.74 12.56 11.48
CA ALA A 186 -3.86 11.65 11.25
C ALA A 186 -4.50 11.84 9.86
N VAL A 187 -4.69 13.09 9.44
CA VAL A 187 -5.24 13.39 8.10
C VAL A 187 -4.23 13.06 7.00
N SER A 188 -2.93 13.24 7.27
CA SER A 188 -1.86 12.89 6.32
C SER A 188 -1.84 11.39 6.02
N ILE A 189 -1.91 10.55 7.07
CA ILE A 189 -1.99 9.08 6.95
C ILE A 189 -3.21 8.67 6.12
N LEU A 190 -4.40 9.24 6.40
CA LEU A 190 -5.59 8.95 5.58
C LEU A 190 -5.45 9.46 4.15
N GLY A 191 -4.75 10.58 3.96
CA GLY A 191 -4.48 11.19 2.67
C GLY A 191 -3.64 10.34 1.73
N GLU A 192 -3.01 9.26 2.21
CA GLU A 192 -2.35 8.26 1.36
C GLU A 192 -3.36 7.38 0.60
N TYR A 193 -4.56 7.21 1.15
CA TYR A 193 -5.62 6.38 0.56
C TYR A 193 -6.67 7.17 -0.21
N LEU A 194 -6.71 8.49 -0.04
CA LEU A 194 -7.77 9.34 -0.56
C LEU A 194 -7.33 10.14 -1.79
N ASN A 195 -8.26 10.33 -2.71
CA ASN A 195 -8.11 11.30 -3.80
C ASN A 195 -8.06 12.73 -3.21
N GLU A 196 -7.11 13.53 -3.69
CA GLU A 196 -6.84 14.87 -3.16
C GLU A 196 -8.04 15.81 -3.33
N ASP A 197 -8.66 15.81 -4.51
CA ASP A 197 -9.72 16.76 -4.87
C ASP A 197 -11.09 16.33 -4.32
N HIS A 198 -11.42 15.05 -4.44
CA HIS A 198 -12.77 14.56 -4.10
C HIS A 198 -12.99 14.42 -2.59
N TRP A 199 -11.98 14.04 -1.81
CA TRP A 199 -12.17 13.66 -0.41
C TRP A 199 -11.23 14.39 0.56
N LEU A 200 -9.94 14.53 0.22
CA LEU A 200 -8.97 15.15 1.12
C LEU A 200 -9.22 16.65 1.30
N GLN A 201 -9.46 17.39 0.21
CA GLN A 201 -9.79 18.82 0.27
C GLN A 201 -11.07 19.10 1.09
N PRO A 202 -12.21 18.45 0.82
CA PRO A 202 -13.41 18.58 1.67
C PRO A 202 -13.17 18.24 3.14
N LEU A 203 -12.41 17.20 3.43
CA LEU A 203 -12.06 16.81 4.80
C LEU A 203 -11.23 17.88 5.50
N CYS A 204 -10.19 18.41 4.85
CA CYS A 204 -9.37 19.51 5.37
C CYS A 204 -10.21 20.77 5.63
N ASN A 205 -11.11 21.12 4.70
CA ASN A 205 -12.01 22.26 4.87
C ASN A 205 -12.96 22.08 6.06
N HIS A 206 -13.52 20.87 6.23
CA HIS A 206 -14.40 20.55 7.35
C HIS A 206 -13.66 20.61 8.70
N LEU A 207 -12.39 20.17 8.74
CA LEU A 207 -11.54 20.20 9.94
C LEU A 207 -10.79 21.53 10.14
N LYS A 208 -10.94 22.50 9.23
CA LYS A 208 -10.24 23.79 9.23
C LYS A 208 -8.72 23.65 9.23
N LEU A 209 -8.21 22.68 8.48
CA LEU A 209 -6.77 22.43 8.30
C LEU A 209 -6.25 22.98 6.98
N ASN A 210 -4.98 23.36 6.97
CA ASN A 210 -4.29 23.75 5.75
C ASN A 210 -3.79 22.49 5.02
N ILE A 211 -4.26 22.27 3.79
CA ILE A 211 -3.87 21.11 2.98
C ILE A 211 -2.36 21.04 2.69
N LEU A 212 -1.65 22.17 2.70
CA LEU A 212 -0.20 22.22 2.50
C LEU A 212 0.57 21.66 3.70
N GLU A 213 0.03 21.77 4.92
CA GLU A 213 0.60 21.15 6.12
C GLU A 213 0.39 19.63 6.05
N VAL A 214 -0.80 19.18 5.62
CA VAL A 214 -1.18 17.76 5.53
C VAL A 214 -0.40 17.00 4.46
N THR A 215 -0.13 17.63 3.31
CA THR A 215 0.55 16.97 2.18
C THR A 215 2.08 17.03 2.26
N GLY A 216 2.65 17.60 3.33
CA GLY A 216 4.10 17.74 3.50
C GLY A 216 4.78 18.71 2.50
N LYS A 217 4.00 19.38 1.65
CA LYS A 217 4.51 20.28 0.58
C LYS A 217 5.20 21.54 1.12
N LEU A 218 5.14 21.81 2.43
CA LEU A 218 5.90 22.87 3.10
C LEU A 218 7.35 22.46 3.48
N GLN A 219 7.62 21.16 3.67
CA GLN A 219 8.91 20.65 4.16
C GLN A 219 9.80 20.03 3.07
N ALA A 220 9.26 19.76 1.87
CA ALA A 220 10.00 19.14 0.75
C ALA A 220 11.15 20.00 0.17
N ASN A 221 11.34 21.24 0.64
CA ASN A 221 12.45 22.11 0.22
C ASN A 221 13.71 21.99 1.11
N ALA A 222 13.72 21.13 2.11
CA ALA A 222 14.91 20.87 2.92
C ALA A 222 14.96 19.38 3.34
N GLU A 223 16.07 18.72 3.01
CA GLU A 223 16.51 17.39 3.49
C GLU A 223 16.00 16.16 2.72
N GLU A 224 16.75 15.82 1.67
CA GLU A 224 16.89 14.45 1.17
C GLU A 224 17.66 13.60 2.21
N SER A 225 16.95 12.77 2.98
CA SER A 225 17.38 11.43 3.43
C SER A 225 16.44 10.88 4.51
N LYS A 226 15.44 10.10 4.10
CA LYS A 226 14.74 9.15 4.98
C LYS A 226 14.58 7.82 4.25
N PRO A 227 14.81 6.66 4.90
CA PRO A 227 14.47 5.37 4.34
C PRO A 227 12.94 5.21 4.38
N GLY A 228 12.27 5.50 3.27
CA GLY A 228 10.82 5.38 3.16
C GLY A 228 10.37 3.93 3.03
N LEU A 229 9.20 3.61 3.59
CA LEU A 229 8.36 2.52 3.09
C LEU A 229 7.95 2.91 1.67
N TYR A 230 8.29 2.09 0.68
CA TYR A 230 7.93 2.32 -0.71
C TYR A 230 6.78 1.37 -1.07
N ASN A 231 5.68 1.91 -1.55
CA ASN A 231 4.62 1.13 -2.21
C ASN A 231 4.82 1.25 -3.72
N ASP A 232 5.89 0.64 -4.24
CA ASP A 232 6.09 0.58 -5.70
C ASP A 232 5.68 -0.77 -6.28
N VAL A 233 5.08 -0.68 -7.47
CA VAL A 233 4.36 -1.75 -8.17
C VAL A 233 5.36 -2.78 -8.71
N PHE A 234 5.05 -4.07 -8.56
CA PHE A 234 5.79 -5.15 -9.21
C PHE A 234 5.63 -5.05 -10.74
N GLN A 235 6.66 -4.58 -11.43
CA GLN A 235 6.90 -4.87 -12.85
C GLN A 235 8.23 -5.62 -12.96
N GLU A 236 8.17 -6.87 -13.44
CA GLU A 236 9.33 -7.64 -13.84
C GLU A 236 9.94 -6.99 -15.09
N GLU A 237 11.16 -6.48 -15.00
CA GLU A 237 11.95 -6.11 -16.18
C GLU A 237 12.49 -7.39 -16.84
N GLN A 238 11.96 -7.72 -18.03
CA GLN A 238 12.60 -8.66 -18.93
C GLN A 238 13.89 -8.06 -19.47
N SER A 239 14.99 -8.78 -19.23
CA SER A 239 16.29 -8.48 -19.83
C SER A 239 16.26 -8.83 -21.31
N ASP A 240 16.64 -7.88 -22.17
CA ASP A 240 16.93 -8.18 -23.56
C ASP A 240 18.22 -7.47 -23.99
N ASP A 241 19.22 -8.29 -24.32
CA ASP A 241 20.55 -7.92 -24.76
C ASP A 241 20.50 -7.31 -26.18
N LYS A 242 21.13 -6.14 -26.39
CA LYS A 242 21.79 -5.78 -27.66
C LYS A 242 22.71 -4.55 -27.56
N LYS A 243 23.98 -4.79 -27.90
CA LYS A 243 25.07 -3.82 -28.10
C LYS A 243 24.76 -2.78 -29.20
N ALA A 244 25.15 -1.51 -28.99
CA ALA A 244 25.98 -0.75 -29.95
C ALA A 244 26.28 0.72 -29.52
N THR A 245 27.58 0.99 -29.40
CA THR A 245 28.37 2.18 -29.83
C THR A 245 28.39 3.50 -29.05
N ILE A 246 29.65 3.89 -28.78
CA ILE A 246 30.20 5.04 -28.06
C ILE A 246 30.22 6.31 -28.92
N VAL A 247 29.90 7.49 -28.35
CA VAL A 247 30.57 8.77 -28.67
C VAL A 247 30.83 9.58 -27.39
N LYS A 248 32.10 9.91 -27.17
CA LYS A 248 32.63 10.72 -26.04
C LYS A 248 32.71 12.21 -26.39
N LYS A 249 32.36 13.07 -25.43
CA LYS A 249 32.91 14.44 -25.15
C LYS A 249 32.60 14.74 -23.67
N GLY A 250 33.46 15.16 -22.76
CA GLY A 250 34.89 15.43 -22.69
C GLY A 250 35.20 16.21 -21.40
N ARG A 251 36.23 15.77 -20.63
CA ARG A 251 37.02 16.45 -19.57
C ARG A 251 36.30 16.84 -18.24
N GLN A 252 36.88 16.73 -17.03
CA GLN A 252 38.21 16.29 -16.54
C GLN A 252 38.15 15.97 -15.02
N ALA A 253 38.76 14.83 -14.65
CA ALA A 253 39.45 14.44 -13.41
C ALA A 253 39.06 14.98 -12.00
N LYS A 254 38.76 14.03 -11.09
CA LYS A 254 39.48 13.85 -9.80
C LYS A 254 39.65 12.35 -9.52
N LYS A 255 40.90 11.89 -9.43
CA LYS A 255 41.27 10.53 -9.03
C LYS A 255 40.94 10.34 -7.54
N ILE A 256 40.21 9.28 -7.20
CA ILE A 256 40.19 8.70 -5.86
C ILE A 256 40.57 7.22 -5.99
N LYS A 257 41.40 6.78 -5.03
CA LYS A 257 42.17 5.54 -4.96
C LYS A 257 41.38 4.26 -5.30
N LEU A 258 42.05 3.38 -6.04
CA LEU A 258 41.72 1.96 -6.17
C LEU A 258 42.07 1.29 -4.83
N GLU A 259 41.07 0.87 -4.05
CA GLU A 259 41.29 -0.15 -3.02
C GLU A 259 41.13 -1.51 -3.67
N THR A 260 42.28 -2.05 -4.08
CA THR A 260 42.45 -3.46 -4.41
C THR A 260 42.45 -4.24 -3.09
N GLU A 261 41.38 -4.99 -2.82
CA GLU A 261 41.35 -6.25 -2.06
C GLU A 261 39.90 -6.61 -1.67
N SER A 262 39.02 -6.83 -2.65
CA SER A 262 37.73 -7.48 -2.39
C SER A 262 37.94 -8.99 -2.28
N HIS A 263 38.24 -9.47 -1.08
CA HIS A 263 38.18 -10.90 -0.80
C HIS A 263 36.73 -11.38 -0.89
N ASN A 264 36.50 -12.36 -1.76
CA ASN A 264 35.21 -13.02 -1.94
C ASN A 264 34.72 -13.57 -0.59
N ILE A 265 33.50 -13.23 -0.19
CA ILE A 265 32.89 -13.61 1.08
C ILE A 265 32.93 -15.14 1.34
N ARG A 266 32.98 -15.96 0.27
CA ARG A 266 33.19 -17.42 0.39
C ARG A 266 34.51 -17.81 1.07
N ASP A 267 35.57 -17.02 0.92
CA ASP A 267 36.88 -17.31 1.52
C ASP A 267 36.99 -16.89 2.99
N MET A 268 36.09 -16.01 3.47
CA MET A 268 36.07 -15.64 4.89
C MET A 268 35.54 -16.77 5.77
N PHE A 269 34.59 -17.56 5.27
CA PHE A 269 33.97 -18.66 6.04
C PHE A 269 34.72 -19.99 5.95
N SER A 270 35.61 -20.16 4.98
CA SER A 270 36.45 -21.37 4.88
C SER A 270 37.58 -21.41 5.93
N ARG A 271 38.08 -20.25 6.36
CA ARG A 271 39.14 -20.13 7.39
C ARG A 271 38.65 -20.44 8.81
N ALA A 272 37.36 -20.30 9.09
CA ALA A 272 36.80 -20.57 10.41
C ALA A 272 36.65 -22.08 10.73
N SER A 273 36.68 -22.95 9.71
CA SER A 273 36.50 -24.40 9.89
C SER A 273 37.79 -25.23 9.93
N ARG A 274 38.98 -24.60 9.85
CA ARG A 274 40.26 -25.31 9.95
C ARG A 274 41.08 -24.84 11.14
N LYS A 275 40.59 -25.13 12.35
CA LYS A 275 41.44 -25.20 13.55
C LYS A 275 40.87 -26.18 14.59
N LYS A 276 40.97 -27.47 14.27
CA LYS A 276 41.02 -28.55 15.26
C LYS A 276 41.67 -29.78 14.62
N ASN A 277 42.97 -29.90 14.87
CA ASN A 277 43.74 -31.11 15.19
C ASN A 277 45.23 -30.78 15.01
#